data_AF-K1TJU9-F1
#
_entry.id   AF-K1TJU9-F1
#
_cell.length_a   1.000
_cell.length_b   1.000
_cell.length_c   1.000
_cell.angle_alpha   90.00
_cell.angle_beta   90.00
_cell.angle_gamma   90.00
#
_symmetry.space_group_name_H-M   'P 1'
#
loop_
_entity.id
_entity.type
_entity.pdbx_description
1 polymer ?
#
loop_
_entity_poly.entity_id
_entity_poly.type
_entity_poly.pdbx_seq_one_letter_code
_entity_poly.pdbx_strand_id
1 'polypeptide(L)'
;LLYPEITMFHKYPTIAPNGKIVPDDINKKAASIELYLPDSIIKTGGNYYPIEWESRKRIRNKNNVEEALYQGVISYKDDIKHKFHEMRNKIERGDEVFKTEEWKNMKKLLETIVFAFNNEQ
;
A
#
# COMPACT_ATOMS: atom_id res chain seq x y z
N LEU A 1 -3.66 -13.92 5.99
CA LEU A 1 -2.43 -13.23 5.54
C LEU A 1 -2.54 -11.74 5.86
N LEU A 2 -1.55 -11.16 6.56
CA LEU A 2 -1.43 -9.72 6.77
C LEU A 2 -0.20 -9.22 6.02
N TYR A 3 -0.32 -8.07 5.34
CA TYR A 3 0.82 -7.45 4.69
C TYR A 3 1.83 -6.91 5.72
N PRO A 4 3.12 -6.77 5.34
CA PRO A 4 4.15 -6.37 6.29
C PRO A 4 3.89 -4.97 6.82
N GLU A 5 4.32 -4.77 8.07
CA GLU A 5 4.32 -3.47 8.70
C GLU A 5 5.39 -2.57 8.07
N ILE A 6 5.00 -1.36 7.68
CA ILE A 6 5.88 -0.32 7.15
C ILE A 6 5.77 0.90 8.05
N THR A 7 6.90 1.44 8.49
CA THR A 7 6.93 2.54 9.46
C THR A 7 6.17 3.78 8.99
N MET A 8 6.30 4.16 7.70
CA MET A 8 5.57 5.30 7.14
C MET A 8 4.04 5.10 7.11
N PHE A 9 3.56 3.86 7.17
CA PHE A 9 2.12 3.56 7.16
C PHE A 9 1.44 3.83 8.51
N HIS A 10 2.18 4.08 9.60
CA HIS A 10 1.57 4.48 10.88
C HIS A 10 0.96 5.88 10.86
N LYS A 11 1.38 6.73 9.91
CA LYS A 11 0.90 8.11 9.75
C LYS A 11 0.77 8.42 8.26
N TYR A 12 0.02 7.60 7.54
CA TYR A 12 -0.18 7.77 6.11
C TYR A 12 -1.34 8.73 5.84
N PRO A 13 -1.28 9.59 4.80
CA PRO A 13 -2.38 10.46 4.45
C PRO A 13 -3.62 9.64 4.10
N THR A 14 -4.74 9.96 4.73
CA THR A 14 -5.99 9.21 4.61
C THR A 14 -7.15 10.19 4.54
N ILE A 15 -8.08 9.97 3.61
CA ILE A 15 -9.29 10.76 3.42
C ILE A 15 -10.28 10.37 4.52
N ALA A 16 -10.54 11.31 5.43
CA ALA A 16 -11.60 11.17 6.43
C ALA A 16 -12.98 11.35 5.78
N PRO A 17 -14.09 10.89 6.41
CA PRO A 17 -15.43 11.01 5.86
C PRO A 17 -15.88 12.44 5.50
N ASN A 18 -15.24 13.45 6.09
CA ASN A 18 -15.49 14.87 5.78
C ASN A 18 -14.63 15.40 4.62
N GLY A 19 -13.94 14.52 3.89
CA GLY A 19 -13.05 14.86 2.77
C GLY A 19 -11.68 15.41 3.17
N LYS A 20 -11.39 15.59 4.47
CA LYS A 20 -10.07 16.09 4.92
C LYS A 20 -9.04 14.97 4.86
N ILE A 21 -7.83 15.32 4.45
CA ILE A 21 -6.67 14.43 4.55
C ILE A 21 -6.11 14.52 5.98
N VAL A 22 -6.09 13.39 6.67
CA VAL A 22 -5.56 13.25 8.04
C VAL A 22 -4.54 12.11 8.08
N PRO A 23 -3.55 12.16 8.99
CA PRO A 23 -2.67 11.03 9.21
C PRO A 23 -3.42 9.90 9.95
N ASP A 24 -3.35 8.68 9.43
CA ASP A 24 -3.91 7.48 10.07
C ASP A 24 -2.94 6.29 9.94
N ASP A 25 -3.08 5.30 10.82
CA ASP A 25 -2.33 4.04 10.74
C ASP A 25 -3.06 3.08 9.80
N ILE A 26 -2.46 2.81 8.64
CA ILE A 26 -3.02 1.92 7.61
C ILE A 26 -2.39 0.52 7.64
N ASN A 27 -1.44 0.25 8.54
CA ASN A 27 -0.84 -1.07 8.64
C ASN A 27 -1.89 -2.13 9.00
N LYS A 28 -1.76 -3.33 8.40
CA LYS A 28 -2.63 -4.50 8.64
C LYS A 28 -4.13 -4.28 8.31
N LYS A 29 -4.51 -3.10 7.84
CA LYS A 29 -5.84 -2.76 7.33
C LYS A 29 -5.79 -2.90 5.81
N ALA A 30 -6.08 -4.13 5.33
CA ALA A 30 -5.94 -4.61 3.95
C ALA A 30 -5.76 -3.47 2.93
N ALA A 31 -4.49 -3.22 2.62
CA ALA A 31 -4.03 -2.03 1.94
C ALA A 31 -3.68 -2.38 0.49
N SER A 32 -4.02 -1.54 -0.48
CA SER A 32 -3.74 -1.77 -1.90
C SER A 32 -2.26 -2.14 -2.14
N ILE A 33 -1.97 -3.17 -2.96
CA ILE A 33 -0.58 -3.58 -3.29
C ILE A 33 0.24 -2.42 -3.87
N GLU A 34 -0.43 -1.49 -4.53
CA GLU A 34 0.12 -0.27 -5.09
C GLU A 34 0.85 0.60 -4.05
N LEU A 35 0.48 0.54 -2.75
CA LEU A 35 1.17 1.27 -1.68
C LEU A 35 2.64 0.88 -1.49
N TYR A 36 3.02 -0.29 -1.99
CA TYR A 36 4.38 -0.82 -1.86
C TYR A 36 5.25 -0.47 -3.07
N LEU A 37 4.70 0.22 -4.08
CA LEU A 37 5.44 0.74 -5.23
C LEU A 37 6.39 1.88 -4.81
N PRO A 38 7.43 2.17 -5.62
CA PRO A 38 8.34 3.29 -5.40
C PRO A 38 7.64 4.63 -5.16
N ASP A 39 8.28 5.49 -4.36
CA ASP A 39 7.83 6.86 -4.07
C ASP A 39 7.54 7.68 -5.32
N SER A 40 8.32 7.48 -6.39
CA SER A 40 8.14 8.16 -7.69
C SER A 40 6.77 7.86 -8.33
N ILE A 41 6.15 6.72 -7.99
CA ILE A 41 4.86 6.30 -8.51
C ILE A 41 3.72 6.72 -7.58
N ILE A 42 3.90 6.58 -6.27
CA ILE A 42 2.85 6.84 -5.27
C ILE A 42 2.84 8.26 -4.71
N LYS A 43 3.72 9.14 -5.21
CA LYS A 43 3.74 10.57 -4.89
C LYS A 43 3.39 11.44 -6.09
N THR A 44 2.88 12.62 -5.78
CA THR A 44 2.77 13.75 -6.71
C THR A 44 3.09 15.04 -5.99
N GLY A 45 3.88 15.91 -6.62
CA GLY A 45 4.30 17.19 -6.02
C GLY A 45 4.96 17.03 -4.64
N GLY A 46 5.66 15.92 -4.39
CA GLY A 46 6.28 15.60 -3.10
C GLY A 46 5.34 14.99 -2.05
N ASN A 47 4.03 14.92 -2.30
CA ASN A 47 3.03 14.38 -1.37
C ASN A 47 2.59 12.98 -1.78
N TYR A 48 2.34 12.09 -0.81
CA TYR A 48 1.78 10.77 -1.07
C TYR A 48 0.31 10.84 -1.46
N TYR A 49 -0.11 9.96 -2.35
CA TYR A 49 -1.53 9.76 -2.63
C TYR A 49 -2.24 9.22 -1.39
N PRO A 50 -3.38 9.82 -0.98
CA PRO A 50 -4.06 9.40 0.23
C PRO A 50 -4.80 8.07 0.05
N ILE A 51 -5.08 7.39 1.17
CA ILE A 51 -5.98 6.24 1.23
C ILE A 51 -7.42 6.71 1.42
N GLU A 52 -8.37 6.02 0.79
CA GLU A 52 -9.80 6.15 1.04
C GLU A 52 -10.34 4.85 1.65
N TRP A 53 -11.17 4.97 2.69
CA TRP A 53 -11.82 3.81 3.32
C TRP A 53 -13.07 3.42 2.53
N GLU A 54 -13.02 2.32 1.78
CA GLU A 54 -14.15 1.89 0.93
C GLU A 54 -15.14 0.97 1.64
N SER A 55 -14.68 0.12 2.56
CA SER A 55 -15.57 -0.86 3.20
C SER A 55 -15.21 -1.16 4.66
N ARG A 56 -16.24 -1.46 5.46
CA ARG A 56 -16.14 -1.92 6.85
C ARG A 56 -16.50 -3.40 6.89
N LYS A 57 -15.52 -4.26 7.18
CA LYS A 57 -15.73 -5.68 7.47
C LYS A 57 -15.87 -5.87 8.99
N ARG A 58 -16.86 -6.64 9.42
CA ARG A 58 -16.91 -7.11 10.82
C ARG A 58 -16.09 -8.38 10.93
N ILE A 59 -15.12 -8.41 11.84
CA ILE A 59 -14.30 -9.58 12.13
C ILE A 59 -14.46 -9.93 13.62
N ARG A 60 -14.41 -11.23 13.96
CA ARG A 60 -14.31 -11.64 15.37
C ARG A 60 -12.85 -11.76 15.75
N ASN A 61 -12.46 -11.11 16.84
CA ASN A 61 -11.12 -11.25 17.40
C ASN A 61 -10.96 -12.59 18.15
N LYS A 62 -9.75 -12.85 18.68
CA LYS A 62 -9.43 -14.07 19.43
C LYS A 62 -10.29 -14.30 20.69
N ASN A 63 -10.95 -13.25 21.18
CA ASN A 63 -11.84 -13.27 22.34
C ASN A 63 -13.34 -13.27 21.95
N ASN A 64 -13.67 -13.60 20.70
CA ASN A 64 -15.04 -13.58 20.15
C ASN A 64 -15.74 -12.20 20.16
N VAL A 65 -14.99 -11.11 20.30
CA VAL A 65 -15.54 -9.74 20.20
C VAL A 65 -15.58 -9.32 18.73
N GLU A 66 -16.71 -8.76 18.29
CA GLU A 66 -16.82 -8.17 16.95
C GLU A 66 -16.06 -6.84 16.86
N GLU A 67 -15.15 -6.76 15.91
CA GLU A 67 -14.36 -5.58 15.60
C GLU A 67 -14.59 -5.15 14.14
N ALA A 68 -14.51 -3.85 13.90
CA ALA A 68 -14.61 -3.27 12.57
C ALA A 68 -13.22 -3.17 11.92
N LEU A 69 -12.98 -3.95 10.88
CA LEU A 69 -11.81 -3.82 10.02
C LEU A 69 -12.17 -2.98 8.80
N TYR A 70 -11.55 -1.82 8.66
CA TYR A 70 -11.69 -1.00 7.46
C TYR A 70 -10.72 -1.50 6.38
N GLN A 71 -11.18 -1.56 5.13
CA GLN A 71 -10.35 -1.82 3.96
C GLN A 71 -10.12 -0.52 3.22
N GLY A 72 -8.86 -0.17 3.05
CA GLY A 72 -8.43 1.09 2.47
C GLY A 72 -7.89 0.88 1.07
N VAL A 73 -8.23 1.78 0.16
CA VAL A 73 -7.78 1.77 -1.23
C VAL A 73 -7.01 3.06 -1.51
N ILE A 74 -5.85 2.95 -2.16
CA ILE A 74 -5.08 4.14 -2.53
C ILE A 74 -5.85 4.89 -3.62
N SER A 75 -5.99 6.20 -3.44
CA SER A 75 -6.59 7.09 -4.44
C SER A 75 -5.69 7.25 -5.66
N TYR A 76 -6.22 7.82 -6.74
CA TYR A 76 -5.49 8.10 -7.99
C TYR A 76 -4.87 6.87 -8.66
N LYS A 77 -5.54 5.72 -8.61
CA LYS A 77 -5.06 4.46 -9.22
C LYS A 77 -4.69 4.57 -10.69
N ASP A 78 -5.42 5.37 -11.46
CA ASP A 78 -5.14 5.51 -12.89
C ASP A 78 -3.83 6.25 -13.14
N ASP A 79 -3.51 7.27 -12.35
CA ASP A 79 -2.21 7.94 -12.41
C ASP A 79 -1.07 7.03 -11.94
N ILE A 80 -1.29 6.28 -10.86
CA ILE A 80 -0.33 5.28 -10.36
C ILE A 80 -0.01 4.25 -11.46
N LYS A 81 -1.04 3.71 -12.13
CA LYS A 81 -0.87 2.77 -13.25
C LYS A 81 -0.12 3.42 -14.41
N HIS A 82 -0.48 4.66 -14.75
CA HIS A 82 0.19 5.40 -15.82
C HIS A 82 1.69 5.57 -15.52
N LYS A 83 2.04 6.07 -14.33
CA LYS A 83 3.43 6.23 -13.87
C LYS A 83 4.19 4.91 -13.84
N PHE A 84 3.56 3.84 -13.37
CA PHE A 84 4.15 2.50 -13.39
C PHE A 84 4.51 2.07 -14.81
N HIS A 85 3.56 2.18 -15.75
CA HIS A 85 3.78 1.79 -17.14
C HIS A 85 4.83 2.69 -17.82
N GLU A 86 4.81 3.98 -17.55
CA GLU A 86 5.79 4.92 -18.08
C GLU A 86 7.22 4.54 -17.62
N MET A 87 7.42 4.35 -16.32
CA MET A 87 8.70 3.93 -15.75
C MET A 87 9.14 2.57 -16.29
N ARG A 88 8.25 1.57 -16.33
CA ARG A 88 8.55 0.25 -16.89
C ARG A 88 9.03 0.37 -18.34
N ASN A 89 8.32 1.12 -19.17
CA ASN A 89 8.66 1.29 -20.58
C ASN A 89 10.02 2.01 -20.76
N LYS A 90 10.34 3.00 -19.92
CA LYS A 90 11.67 3.66 -19.92
C LYS A 90 12.79 2.67 -19.61
N ILE A 91 12.58 1.80 -18.61
CA ILE A 91 13.54 0.76 -18.22
C ILE A 91 13.72 -0.27 -19.35
N GLU A 92 12.62 -0.75 -19.94
CA GLU A 92 12.65 -1.73 -21.04
C GLU A 92 13.37 -1.20 -22.28
N ARG A 93 13.28 0.11 -22.56
CA ARG A 93 14.01 0.76 -23.66
C ARG A 93 15.48 1.09 -23.32
N GLY A 94 15.87 0.99 -22.06
CA GLY A 94 17.20 1.40 -21.59
C GLY A 94 17.36 2.90 -21.34
N ASP A 95 16.27 3.67 -21.33
CA ASP A 95 16.28 5.11 -21.02
C ASP A 95 16.55 5.37 -19.52
N GLU A 96 16.21 4.39 -18.67
CA GLU A 96 16.38 4.47 -17.22
C GLU A 96 16.89 3.14 -16.66
N VAL A 97 17.76 3.21 -15.64
CA VAL A 97 18.28 2.01 -14.96
C VAL A 97 17.32 1.58 -13.86
N PHE A 98 17.01 0.28 -13.79
CA PHE A 98 16.22 -0.28 -12.69
C PHE A 98 16.98 -0.15 -11.36
N LYS A 99 16.35 0.49 -10.37
CA LYS A 99 16.92 0.73 -9.04
C LYS A 99 16.22 -0.11 -7.98
N THR A 100 16.76 -1.28 -7.67
CA THR A 100 16.18 -2.22 -6.69
C THR A 100 15.85 -1.60 -5.34
N GLU A 101 16.66 -0.64 -4.87
CA GLU A 101 16.46 0.01 -3.56
C GLU A 101 15.15 0.79 -3.45
N GLU A 102 14.66 1.36 -4.56
CA GLU A 102 13.38 2.07 -4.58
C GLU A 102 12.19 1.11 -4.38
N TRP A 103 12.40 -0.19 -4.63
CA TRP A 103 11.39 -1.25 -4.53
C TRP A 103 11.45 -2.02 -3.21
N LYS A 104 12.20 -1.55 -2.21
CA LYS A 104 12.37 -2.25 -0.92
C LYS A 104 11.05 -2.65 -0.26
N ASN A 105 10.00 -1.82 -0.36
CA ASN A 105 8.69 -2.10 0.22
C ASN A 105 7.97 -3.21 -0.56
N MET A 106 8.01 -3.18 -1.89
CA MET A 106 7.46 -4.25 -2.74
C MET A 106 8.19 -5.57 -2.51
N LYS A 107 9.52 -5.54 -2.40
CA LYS A 107 10.31 -6.73 -2.07
C LYS A 107 9.88 -7.32 -0.74
N LYS A 108 9.77 -6.49 0.32
CA LYS A 108 9.29 -6.92 1.64
C LYS A 108 7.87 -7.52 1.59
N LEU A 109 6.98 -6.92 0.79
CA LEU A 109 5.63 -7.45 0.57
C LEU A 109 5.66 -8.85 -0.04
N LEU A 110 6.39 -9.03 -1.15
CA LEU A 110 6.50 -10.30 -1.85
C LEU A 110 7.14 -11.37 -0.96
N GLU A 111 8.22 -11.04 -0.23
CA GLU A 111 8.83 -11.94 0.75
C GLU A 111 7.82 -12.37 1.81
N THR A 112 7.05 -11.42 2.36
CA THR A 112 6.00 -11.73 3.36
C THR A 112 4.93 -12.66 2.81
N ILE A 113 4.50 -12.44 1.56
CA ILE A 113 3.50 -13.31 0.89
C ILE A 113 4.09 -14.71 0.67
N VAL A 114 5.33 -14.81 0.18
CA VAL A 114 5.98 -16.10 -0.07
C VAL A 114 6.23 -16.88 1.22
N PHE A 115 6.73 -16.23 2.27
CA PHE A 115 6.95 -16.90 3.57
C PHE A 115 5.66 -17.24 4.30
N ALA A 116 4.52 -16.67 3.93
CA ALA A 116 3.24 -17.09 4.48
C ALA A 116 2.96 -18.57 4.23
N PHE A 117 3.46 -19.12 3.11
CA PHE A 117 3.37 -20.55 2.78
C PHE A 117 4.34 -21.41 3.60
N ASN A 118 5.33 -20.82 4.26
CA ASN A 118 6.32 -21.53 5.07
C ASN A 118 5.85 -21.80 6.51
N ASN A 119 4.82 -21.08 6.98
CA ASN A 119 4.28 -21.22 8.35
C ASN A 119 3.02 -22.12 8.40
N GLU A 120 2.70 -22.86 7.34
CA GLU A 120 1.63 -23.88 7.30
C GLU A 120 2.14 -25.29 7.67
N GLN A 121 3.10 -25.40 8.61
CA GLN A 121 3.53 -26.66 9.22
C GLN A 121 3.13 -26.73 10.70
#